data_AF-A0A7C4FE26-F1
#
_entry.id   AF-A0A7C4FE26-F1
#
_cell.length_a   1.000
_cell.length_b   1.000
_cell.length_c   1.000
_cell.angle_alpha   90.00
_cell.angle_beta   90.00
_cell.angle_gamma   90.00
#
_symmetry.space_group_name_H-M   'P 1'
#
loop_
_entity.id
_entity.type
_entity.pdbx_description
1 polymer ?
#
loop_
_entity_poly.entity_id
_entity_poly.type
_entity_poly.pdbx_seq_one_letter_code
_entity_poly.pdbx_strand_id
1 'polypeptide(L)' 'MVRYIRVRVRTALSRSGLYDLDYAYNPYGGCAHACRYCYARYYTPFREAAERWGEV' A
#
# COMPACT_ATOMS: atom_id res chain seq x y z
N MET A 1 7.85 16.22 -2.14
CA MET A 1 9.07 15.49 -1.68
C MET A 1 8.63 14.13 -1.21
N VAL A 2 9.35 13.06 -1.58
CA VAL A 2 9.01 11.68 -1.18
C VAL A 2 9.55 11.42 0.23
N ARG A 3 8.71 10.89 1.12
CA ARG A 3 9.10 10.50 2.48
C ARG A 3 9.27 8.98 2.55
N TYR A 4 10.45 8.54 2.98
CA TYR A 4 10.70 7.13 3.27
C TYR A 4 10.47 6.86 4.76
N ILE A 5 9.68 5.83 5.07
CA ILE A 5 9.39 5.42 6.46
C ILE A 5 9.79 3.97 6.68
N ARG A 6 10.20 3.65 7.90
CA ARG A 6 10.46 2.26 8.32
C ARG A 6 9.32 1.79 9.21
N VAL A 7 8.70 0.69 8.83
CA VAL A 7 7.64 0.06 9.63
C VAL A 7 8.12 -1.29 10.12
N ARG A 8 8.02 -1.52 11.43
CA ARG A 8 8.29 -2.84 12.02
C ARG A 8 7.01 -3.65 12.00
N VAL A 9 7.06 -4.82 11.38
CA VAL A 9 5.90 -5.71 11.21
C VAL A 9 6.26 -7.10 11.69
N ARG A 10 5.25 -7.87 12.12
CA ARG A 10 5.42 -9.29 12.45
C ARG A 10 5.69 -10.13 11.20
N THR A 11 5.03 -9.80 10.10
CA THR A 11 5.18 -10.47 8.80
C THR A 11 5.14 -9.41 7.70
N ALA A 12 6.14 -9.41 6.81
CA ALA A 12 6.23 -8.42 5.73
C ALA A 12 5.32 -8.75 4.52
N LEU A 13 5.03 -10.04 4.32
CA LEU A 13 4.21 -10.55 3.23
C LEU A 13 3.02 -11.34 3.78
N SER A 14 1.85 -11.17 3.18
CA SER A 14 0.67 -11.99 3.50
C SER A 14 0.61 -13.19 2.56
N ARG A 15 -0.01 -14.31 2.96
CA ARG A 15 -0.29 -15.41 2.02
C ARG A 15 -1.23 -14.90 0.93
N SER A 16 -0.94 -15.24 -0.33
CA SER A 16 -1.81 -14.86 -1.45
C SER A 16 -3.00 -15.80 -1.54
N GLY A 17 -4.14 -15.28 -1.99
CA GLY A 17 -5.31 -16.08 -2.41
C GLY A 17 -5.37 -16.31 -3.92
N LEU A 18 -4.39 -15.80 -4.67
CA LEU A 18 -4.32 -15.94 -6.12
C LEU A 18 -3.62 -17.24 -6.51
N TYR A 19 -4.06 -17.83 -7.63
CA TYR A 19 -3.42 -18.99 -8.22
C TYR A 19 -1.94 -18.68 -8.54
N ASP A 20 -1.07 -19.69 -8.37
CA ASP A 20 0.38 -19.64 -8.59
C ASP A 20 1.19 -18.61 -7.78
N LEU A 21 0.59 -17.94 -6.80
CA LEU A 21 1.29 -17.00 -5.94
C LEU A 21 1.27 -17.48 -4.49
N ASP A 22 2.44 -17.58 -3.85
CA ASP A 22 2.53 -17.93 -2.44
C ASP A 22 2.19 -16.75 -1.52
N TYR A 23 2.58 -15.54 -1.93
CA TYR A 23 2.56 -14.35 -1.10
C TYR A 23 2.11 -13.09 -1.87
N ALA A 24 1.56 -12.13 -1.13
CA ALA A 24 1.18 -10.81 -1.62
C ALA A 24 1.88 -9.72 -0.81
N TYR A 25 2.28 -8.65 -1.50
CA TYR A 25 2.86 -7.45 -0.90
C TYR A 25 1.98 -6.23 -1.19
N ASN A 26 1.22 -5.81 -0.18
CA ASN A 26 0.19 -4.77 -0.32
C ASN A 26 0.46 -3.59 0.64
N PRO A 27 1.61 -2.90 0.54
CA PRO A 27 1.97 -1.80 1.44
C PRO A 27 1.26 -0.51 1.03
N TYR A 28 -0.07 -0.47 1.10
CA TYR A 28 -0.88 0.66 0.61
C TYR A 28 -0.77 1.92 1.50
N GLY A 29 0.43 2.30 1.94
CA GLY A 29 0.70 3.43 2.84
C GLY A 29 0.77 4.80 2.15
N GLY A 30 0.68 4.84 0.83
CA GLY A 30 0.86 6.07 0.03
C GLY A 30 1.74 5.81 -1.18
N CYS A 31 1.62 6.65 -2.22
CA CYS A 31 2.44 6.55 -3.42
C CYS A 31 2.62 7.93 -4.06
N ALA A 32 3.86 8.35 -4.28
CA ALA A 32 4.19 9.64 -4.88
C ALA A 32 3.69 9.83 -6.33
N HIS A 33 3.29 8.75 -7.01
CA HIS A 33 2.76 8.81 -8.39
C HIS A 33 1.32 9.33 -8.46
N ALA A 34 0.54 9.22 -7.38
CA ALA A 34 -0.84 9.73 -7.31
C ALA A 34 -1.75 9.35 -8.50
N CYS A 35 -1.57 8.16 -9.10
CA CYS A 35 -2.28 7.81 -10.33
C CYS A 35 -3.81 7.85 -10.12
N ARG A 36 -4.53 8.52 -11.03
CA ARG A 36 -5.99 8.66 -10.97
C ARG A 36 -6.74 7.31 -10.89
N TYR A 37 -6.17 6.26 -11.46
CA TYR A 37 -6.72 4.92 -11.53
C TYR A 37 -6.12 3.95 -10.50
N CYS A 38 -5.33 4.42 -9.53
CA CYS A 38 -4.72 3.54 -8.55
C CYS A 38 -5.80 2.93 -7.65
N TYR A 39 -6.00 1.61 -7.70
CA TYR A 39 -6.98 0.95 -6.85
C TYR A 39 -6.59 0.98 -5.37
N ALA A 40 -5.28 0.98 -5.06
CA ALA A 40 -4.77 0.89 -3.70
C ALA A 40 -5.33 1.95 -2.73
N ARG A 41 -5.69 3.14 -3.24
CA ARG A 41 -6.33 4.21 -2.44
C ARG A 41 -7.64 3.79 -1.78
N TYR A 42 -8.34 2.82 -2.36
CA TYR A 42 -9.64 2.32 -1.88
C TYR A 42 -9.51 1.09 -0.98
N TYR A 43 -8.34 0.44 -0.98
CA TYR A 43 -8.07 -0.79 -0.23
C TYR A 43 -7.03 -0.59 0.88
N THR A 44 -6.55 0.65 1.07
CA THR A 44 -5.59 0.96 2.12
C THR A 44 -6.25 0.91 3.51
N PRO A 45 -5.57 0.33 4.52
CA PRO A 45 -6.02 0.44 5.90
C PRO A 45 -5.71 1.82 6.53
N PHE A 46 -4.94 2.67 5.85
CA PHE A 46 -4.51 3.97 6.36
C PHE A 46 -5.44 5.07 5.86
N ARG A 47 -6.32 5.58 6.73
CA ARG A 47 -7.31 6.61 6.37
C ARG A 47 -6.69 7.84 5.71
N GLU A 48 -5.56 8.32 6.24
CA GLU A 48 -4.86 9.48 5.67
C GLU A 48 -4.39 9.20 4.23
N ALA A 49 -3.88 8.00 3.95
CA ALA A 49 -3.48 7.64 2.59
C ALA A 49 -4.69 7.55 1.65
N ALA A 50 -5.83 7.06 2.12
CA ALA A 50 -7.06 7.00 1.32
C ALA A 50 -7.54 8.40 0.88
N GLU A 51 -7.52 9.35 1.83
CA GLU A 51 -7.99 10.73 1.63
C GLU A 51 -6.99 11.58 0.85
N ARG A 52 -5.69 11.39 1.08
CA ARG A 52 -4.60 12.21 0.52
C ARG A 52 -3.62 11.40 -0.34
N TRP A 53 -4.14 10.50 -1.16
CA TRP A 53 -3.34 9.63 -2.01
C TRP A 53 -2.46 10.45 -2.97
N GLY A 54 -1.13 10.32 -2.84
CA GLY A 54 -0.18 11.16 -3.59
C GLY A 54 0.60 12.16 -2.74
N GLU A 55 0.11 12.45 -1.53
CA GLU A 55 0.64 13.51 -0.67
C GLU A 55 1.13 13.03 0.71
N VAL A 56 1.07 11.71 0.94
CA VAL A 56 1.47 11.03 2.18
C VAL A 56 2.80 10.29 2.06
#